data_AF-A0A925XF63-F1
#
_entry.id   AF-A0A925XF63-F1
#
_cell.length_a   1.000
_cell.length_b   1.000
_cell.length_c   1.000
_cell.angle_alpha   90.00
_cell.angle_beta   90.00
_cell.angle_gamma   90.00
#
_symmetry.space_group_name_H-M   'P 1'
#
loop_
_entity.id
_entity.type
_entity.pdbx_description
1 polymer ?
#
loop_
_entity_poly.entity_id
_entity_poly.type
_entity_poly.pdbx_seq_one_letter_code
_entity_poly.pdbx_strand_id
1 'polypeptide(L)'
;MPAPPNNRLQRTALRAAAEPEWFGSAFRQLECAPALMPSLSATLAATSWRDREQALTTAFEMVATLHNALGLTDPIVAKVQPFFSRPFMSIATRGFADAVAARIGVPEVQRLLVRPWLGGIDQISDNSDLLESPIFRSAVRMLYA
;
A
#
# COMPACT_ATOMS: atom_id res chain seq x y z
N MET A 1 5.07 6.61 32.09
CA MET A 1 4.34 6.01 30.97
C MET A 1 4.07 7.12 29.96
N PRO A 2 4.74 7.15 28.79
CA PRO A 2 4.53 8.23 27.83
C PRO A 2 3.17 8.07 27.16
N ALA A 3 2.50 9.20 26.90
CA ALA A 3 1.22 9.24 26.20
C ALA A 3 1.34 8.68 24.78
N PRO A 4 0.31 7.99 24.24
CA PRO A 4 0.34 7.51 22.87
C PRO A 4 0.41 8.71 21.88
N PRO A 5 1.16 8.59 20.77
CA PRO A 5 1.28 9.66 19.79
C PRO A 5 -0.09 10.02 19.20
N ASN A 6 -0.35 11.33 19.13
CA ASN A 6 -1.65 11.89 18.78
C ASN A 6 -1.94 11.74 17.28
N ASN A 7 -2.58 10.62 16.92
CA ASN A 7 -2.76 10.16 15.55
C ASN A 7 -3.89 10.87 14.76
N ARG A 8 -4.15 12.16 15.03
CA ARG A 8 -5.21 12.94 14.35
C ARG A 8 -4.85 13.37 12.94
N LEU A 9 -3.57 13.67 12.70
CA LEU A 9 -3.10 14.15 11.39
C LEU A 9 -3.12 13.03 10.34
N GLN A 10 -2.74 11.79 10.70
CA GLN A 10 -2.76 10.66 9.75
C GLN A 10 -4.20 10.27 9.35
N ARG A 11 -5.15 10.33 10.30
CA ARG A 11 -6.57 9.99 10.06
C ARG A 11 -7.28 10.97 9.12
N THR A 12 -6.83 12.23 9.10
CA THR A 12 -7.42 13.27 8.23
C THR A 12 -6.82 13.21 6.82
N ALA A 13 -5.51 12.94 6.72
CA ALA A 13 -4.81 12.79 5.44
C ALA A 13 -5.34 11.61 4.60
N LEU A 14 -5.65 10.47 5.22
CA LEU A 14 -6.19 9.29 4.52
C LEU A 14 -7.61 9.49 3.96
N ARG A 15 -8.41 10.39 4.52
CA ARG A 15 -9.76 10.71 4.00
C ARG A 15 -9.74 11.64 2.80
N ALA A 16 -8.73 12.50 2.68
CA ALA A 16 -8.59 13.44 1.57
C ALA A 16 -7.94 12.83 0.32
N ALA A 17 -7.37 11.62 0.43
CA ALA A 17 -6.62 10.94 -0.62
C ALA A 17 -7.49 10.19 -1.66
N ALA A 18 -8.79 10.47 -1.71
CA ALA A 18 -9.72 9.78 -2.62
C ALA A 18 -9.48 10.13 -4.10
N GLU A 19 -8.83 11.28 -4.39
CA GLU A 19 -8.48 11.70 -5.74
C GLU A 19 -6.96 11.86 -5.92
N PRO A 20 -6.38 11.45 -7.07
CA PRO A 20 -4.93 11.51 -7.34
C PRO A 20 -4.33 12.91 -7.21
N GLU A 21 -5.11 13.93 -7.52
CA GLU A 21 -4.71 15.35 -7.49
C GLU A 21 -4.40 15.87 -6.08
N TRP A 22 -5.03 15.31 -5.05
CA TRP A 22 -4.81 15.71 -3.66
C TRP A 22 -3.82 14.81 -2.93
N PHE A 23 -3.53 13.62 -3.48
CA PHE A 23 -2.63 12.64 -2.88
C PHE A 23 -1.23 13.23 -2.60
N GLY A 24 -0.64 13.94 -3.57
CA GLY A 24 0.69 14.54 -3.40
C GLY A 24 0.74 15.63 -2.31
N SER A 25 -0.35 16.38 -2.13
CA SER A 25 -0.44 17.43 -1.10
C SER A 25 -0.69 16.85 0.30
N ALA A 26 -1.51 15.81 0.41
CA ALA A 26 -1.72 15.10 1.66
C ALA A 26 -0.48 14.31 2.08
N PHE A 27 0.19 13.61 1.15
CA PHE A 27 1.41 12.85 1.42
C PHE A 27 2.51 13.74 2.00
N ARG A 28 2.65 14.97 1.50
CA ARG A 28 3.64 15.95 1.99
C ARG A 28 3.49 16.33 3.47
N GLN A 29 2.33 16.05 4.08
CA GLN A 29 2.09 16.34 5.49
C GLN A 29 2.52 15.19 6.41
N LEU A 30 2.94 14.04 5.86
CA LEU A 30 3.41 12.90 6.66
C LEU A 30 4.82 13.16 7.21
N GLU A 31 5.09 12.67 8.42
CA GLU A 31 6.41 12.77 9.05
C GLU A 31 7.51 12.09 8.23
N CYS A 32 7.18 11.03 7.49
CA CYS A 32 8.11 10.33 6.61
C CYS A 32 8.32 11.02 5.25
N ALA A 33 7.53 12.04 4.92
CA ALA A 33 7.55 12.67 3.60
C ALA A 33 8.92 13.28 3.24
N PRO A 34 9.60 14.04 4.12
CA PRO A 34 10.92 14.60 3.80
C PRO A 34 11.95 13.53 3.42
N ALA A 35 11.84 12.32 4.01
CA ALA A 35 12.72 11.21 3.72
C ALA A 35 12.33 10.48 2.43
N LEU A 36 11.04 10.21 2.19
CA LEU A 36 10.57 9.43 1.04
C LEU A 36 10.45 10.24 -0.26
N MET A 37 10.14 11.53 -0.17
CA MET A 37 9.87 12.37 -1.33
C MET A 37 11.02 12.41 -2.35
N PRO A 38 12.30 12.49 -1.97
CA PRO A 38 13.39 12.50 -2.95
C PRO A 38 13.38 11.26 -3.84
N SER A 39 13.23 10.06 -3.27
CA SER A 39 13.19 8.80 -4.01
C SER A 39 11.94 8.67 -4.88
N LEU A 40 10.78 9.10 -4.39
CA LEU A 40 9.54 9.11 -5.18
C LEU A 40 9.62 10.13 -6.34
N SER A 41 10.21 11.30 -6.12
CA SER A 41 10.37 12.32 -7.15
C SER A 41 11.37 11.88 -8.22
N ALA A 42 12.49 11.26 -7.81
CA ALA A 42 13.45 10.66 -8.73
C ALA A 42 12.82 9.53 -9.57
N THR A 43 11.95 8.71 -8.98
CA THR A 43 11.19 7.67 -9.69
C THR A 43 10.36 8.26 -10.83
N LEU A 44 9.63 9.34 -10.56
CA LEU A 44 8.77 10.01 -11.54
C LEU A 44 9.57 10.75 -12.61
N ALA A 45 10.71 11.35 -12.23
CA ALA A 45 11.57 12.10 -13.15
C ALA A 45 12.50 11.22 -14.00
N ALA A 46 12.73 9.96 -13.59
CA ALA A 46 13.64 9.05 -14.28
C ALA A 46 13.21 8.82 -15.74
N THR A 47 14.16 8.93 -16.67
CA THR A 47 13.95 8.69 -18.10
C THR A 47 14.37 7.28 -18.51
N SER A 48 15.20 6.61 -17.72
CA SER A 48 15.59 5.21 -17.91
C SER A 48 14.93 4.29 -16.89
N TRP A 49 14.73 3.03 -17.26
CA TRP A 49 14.16 2.04 -16.35
C TRP A 49 15.09 1.71 -15.17
N ARG A 50 16.41 1.81 -15.37
CA ARG A 50 17.42 1.51 -14.34
C ARG A 50 17.42 2.58 -13.24
N ASP A 51 17.40 3.85 -13.63
CA ASP A 51 17.32 4.96 -12.68
C ASP A 51 16.00 4.91 -11.91
N ARG A 52 14.92 4.54 -12.61
CA ARG A 52 13.60 4.35 -12.00
C ARG A 52 13.59 3.22 -10.98
N GLU A 53 14.17 2.07 -11.33
CA GLU A 53 14.30 0.93 -10.41
C GLU A 53 15.13 1.29 -9.17
N GLN A 54 16.26 1.97 -9.35
CA GLN A 54 17.11 2.38 -8.23
C GLN A 54 16.35 3.33 -7.27
N ALA A 55 15.60 4.28 -7.82
CA ALA A 55 14.79 5.20 -7.02
C ALA A 55 13.64 4.48 -6.29
N LEU A 56 12.95 3.56 -6.98
CA LEU A 56 11.85 2.76 -6.40
C LEU A 56 12.33 1.82 -5.29
N THR A 57 13.40 1.09 -5.54
CA THR A 57 13.96 0.14 -4.56
C THR A 57 14.41 0.85 -3.29
N THR A 58 14.99 2.04 -3.43
CA THR A 58 15.31 2.92 -2.28
C THR A 58 14.04 3.26 -1.48
N ALA A 59 12.98 3.71 -2.15
CA ALA A 59 11.71 4.00 -1.49
C ALA A 59 11.10 2.76 -0.81
N PHE A 60 11.18 1.59 -1.45
CA PHE A 60 10.69 0.33 -0.89
C PHE A 60 11.39 -0.04 0.43
N GLU A 61 12.72 -0.03 0.47
CA GLU A 61 13.46 -0.35 1.71
C GLU A 61 13.12 0.62 2.84
N MET A 62 12.93 1.90 2.52
CA MET A 62 12.51 2.91 3.49
C MET A 62 11.11 2.61 4.04
N VAL A 63 10.13 2.32 3.19
CA VAL A 63 8.76 1.98 3.63
C VAL A 63 8.76 0.71 4.47
N ALA A 64 9.52 -0.32 4.09
CA ALA A 64 9.65 -1.54 4.90
C ALA A 64 10.30 -1.28 6.27
N THR A 65 11.29 -0.39 6.32
CA THR A 65 11.90 0.03 7.59
C THR A 65 10.90 0.77 8.46
N LEU A 66 10.09 1.68 7.87
CA LEU A 66 9.02 2.38 8.57
C LEU A 66 7.95 1.42 9.08
N HIS A 67 7.56 0.40 8.28
CA HIS A 67 6.64 -0.65 8.72
C HIS A 67 7.15 -1.35 9.99
N ASN A 68 8.41 -1.79 9.99
CA ASN A 68 9.01 -2.44 11.16
C ASN A 68 9.04 -1.51 12.38
N ALA A 69 9.32 -0.21 12.17
CA ALA A 69 9.35 0.78 13.24
C ALA A 69 7.97 1.01 13.90
N LEU A 70 6.86 0.69 13.22
CA LEU A 70 5.52 0.73 13.82
C LEU A 70 5.29 -0.37 14.86
N GLY A 71 6.10 -1.45 14.85
CA GLY A 71 5.98 -2.57 15.79
C GLY A 71 4.64 -3.33 15.69
N LEU A 72 3.95 -3.24 14.55
CA LEU A 72 2.63 -3.86 14.36
C LEU A 72 2.73 -5.37 14.13
N THR A 73 3.79 -5.81 13.44
CA THR A 73 4.10 -7.20 13.11
C THR A 73 5.47 -7.56 13.69
N ASP A 74 5.83 -8.85 13.65
CA ASP A 74 7.24 -9.23 13.79
C ASP A 74 8.09 -8.54 12.70
N PRO A 75 9.36 -8.21 12.97
CA PRO A 75 10.21 -7.54 11.98
C PRO A 75 10.39 -8.37 10.70
N ILE A 76 10.17 -7.74 9.55
CA ILE A 76 10.35 -8.34 8.22
C ILE A 76 11.62 -7.77 7.59
N VAL A 77 12.35 -8.55 6.80
CA VAL A 77 13.57 -8.09 6.11
C VAL A 77 13.24 -6.88 5.21
N ALA A 78 13.81 -5.73 5.55
CA ALA A 78 13.61 -4.46 4.83
C ALA A 78 14.65 -4.25 3.72
N LYS A 79 14.87 -5.29 2.90
CA LYS A 79 15.82 -5.27 1.80
C LYS A 79 15.21 -5.77 0.50
N VAL A 80 15.54 -5.11 -0.60
CA VAL A 80 15.11 -5.58 -1.93
C VAL A 80 15.90 -6.80 -2.34
N GLN A 81 15.25 -7.65 -3.13
CA GLN A 81 15.82 -8.88 -3.65
C GLN A 81 15.37 -9.08 -5.11
N PRO A 82 16.06 -9.90 -5.90
CA PRO A 82 15.61 -10.24 -7.24
C PRO A 82 14.17 -10.78 -7.25
N PHE A 83 13.38 -10.31 -8.20
CA PHE A 83 12.01 -10.77 -8.42
C PHE A 83 12.04 -12.14 -9.10
N PHE A 84 12.03 -13.20 -8.29
CA PHE A 84 12.22 -14.57 -8.74
C PHE A 84 13.50 -14.70 -9.58
N SER A 85 13.40 -15.26 -10.79
CA SER A 85 14.52 -15.42 -11.72
C SER A 85 14.78 -14.19 -12.61
N ARG A 86 14.08 -13.07 -12.38
CA ARG A 86 14.19 -11.87 -13.23
C ARG A 86 15.25 -10.91 -12.70
N PRO A 87 15.91 -10.14 -13.58
CA PRO A 87 16.93 -9.17 -13.20
C PRO A 87 16.32 -7.84 -12.72
N PHE A 88 15.16 -7.90 -12.05
CA PHE A 88 14.48 -6.73 -11.48
C PHE A 88 14.42 -6.88 -9.97
N MET A 89 14.61 -5.79 -9.25
CA MET A 89 14.62 -5.79 -7.79
C MET A 89 13.22 -5.47 -7.25
N SER A 90 12.79 -6.25 -6.27
CA SER A 90 11.48 -6.12 -5.63
C SER A 90 11.63 -6.29 -4.12
N ILE A 91 10.84 -5.56 -3.35
CA ILE A 91 10.72 -5.82 -1.92
C ILE A 91 9.65 -6.88 -1.70
N ALA A 92 9.99 -7.91 -0.92
CA ALA A 92 9.12 -8.95 -0.39
C ALA A 92 7.76 -9.07 -1.10
N THR A 93 7.75 -9.82 -2.21
CA THR A 93 6.57 -9.98 -3.07
C THR A 93 5.34 -10.54 -2.32
N ARG A 94 5.56 -11.11 -1.14
CA ARG A 94 4.59 -11.61 -0.16
C ARG A 94 5.17 -11.40 1.24
N GLY A 95 4.33 -11.44 2.28
CA GLY A 95 4.78 -11.40 3.68
C GLY A 95 4.32 -10.18 4.47
N PHE A 96 4.47 -8.94 3.95
CA PHE A 96 4.00 -7.76 4.70
C PHE A 96 2.49 -7.77 4.92
N ALA A 97 1.74 -7.97 3.84
CA ALA A 97 0.28 -8.00 3.92
C ALA A 97 -0.22 -9.21 4.74
N ASP A 98 0.41 -10.38 4.59
CA ASP A 98 0.10 -11.58 5.39
C ASP A 98 0.37 -11.34 6.89
N ALA A 99 1.50 -10.71 7.21
CA ALA A 99 1.86 -10.39 8.58
C ALA A 99 0.90 -9.37 9.19
N VAL A 100 0.48 -8.34 8.44
CA VAL A 100 -0.56 -7.40 8.90
C VAL A 100 -1.89 -8.13 9.10
N ALA A 101 -2.31 -8.97 8.15
CA ALA A 101 -3.54 -9.74 8.21
C ALA A 101 -3.59 -10.63 9.45
N ALA A 102 -2.48 -11.29 9.80
CA ALA A 102 -2.37 -12.12 11.00
C ALA A 102 -2.53 -11.35 12.33
N ARG A 103 -2.34 -10.02 12.32
CA ARG A 103 -2.49 -9.15 13.49
C ARG A 103 -3.89 -8.58 13.64
N ILE A 104 -4.77 -8.77 12.66
CA ILE A 104 -6.15 -8.31 12.71
C ILE A 104 -6.94 -9.27 13.61
N GLY A 105 -7.34 -8.78 14.79
CA GLY A 105 -8.15 -9.54 15.76
C GLY A 105 -9.66 -9.28 15.70
N VAL A 106 -10.13 -8.40 14.81
CA VAL A 106 -11.55 -8.03 14.71
C VAL A 106 -12.30 -9.10 13.91
N PRO A 107 -13.27 -9.83 14.51
CA PRO A 107 -13.93 -10.97 13.84
C PRO A 107 -14.65 -10.60 12.54
N GLU A 108 -15.24 -9.41 12.45
CA GLU A 108 -15.87 -8.87 11.24
C GLU A 108 -14.88 -8.77 10.09
N VAL A 109 -13.64 -8.34 10.38
CA VAL A 109 -12.60 -8.15 9.36
C VAL A 109 -11.93 -9.48 9.03
N GLN A 110 -11.71 -10.35 10.00
CA GLN A 110 -11.16 -11.69 9.77
C GLN A 110 -12.02 -12.51 8.80
N ARG A 111 -13.35 -12.36 8.84
CA ARG A 111 -14.27 -13.00 7.88
C ARG A 111 -13.98 -12.59 6.42
N LEU A 112 -13.47 -11.38 6.19
CA LEU A 112 -13.10 -10.91 4.85
C LEU A 112 -11.77 -11.50 4.38
N LEU A 113 -10.92 -11.95 5.30
CA LEU A 113 -9.58 -12.51 5.00
C LEU A 113 -9.62 -14.00 4.61
N VAL A 114 -10.78 -14.66 4.75
CA VAL A 114 -10.95 -16.09 4.41
C VAL A 114 -10.90 -16.34 2.90
N ARG A 115 -11.09 -15.30 2.08
CA ARG A 115 -11.11 -15.38 0.62
C ARG A 115 -9.85 -14.80 -0.02
N PRO A 116 -9.54 -15.21 -1.28
CA PRO A 116 -8.47 -14.57 -2.05
C PRO A 116 -8.67 -13.05 -2.11
N TRP A 117 -7.58 -12.30 -1.95
CA TRP A 117 -7.61 -10.85 -2.03
C TRP A 117 -7.69 -10.43 -3.50
N LEU A 118 -8.92 -10.25 -4.00
CA LEU A 118 -9.18 -9.86 -5.38
C LEU A 118 -8.93 -8.37 -5.65
N GLY A 119 -8.67 -7.58 -4.61
CA GLY A 119 -8.55 -6.12 -4.74
C GLY A 119 -9.89 -5.44 -5.00
N GLY A 120 -9.86 -4.19 -5.45
CA GLY A 120 -11.07 -3.44 -5.81
C GLY A 120 -11.74 -3.98 -7.08
N ILE A 121 -13.04 -3.75 -7.26
CA ILE A 121 -13.76 -4.18 -8.47
C ILE A 121 -13.22 -3.48 -9.73
N ASP A 122 -12.73 -2.26 -9.56
CA ASP A 122 -12.03 -1.44 -10.56
C ASP A 122 -10.70 -2.09 -11.04
N GLN A 123 -10.11 -2.99 -10.24
CA GLN A 123 -8.94 -3.77 -10.64
C GLN A 123 -9.31 -5.01 -11.49
N ILE A 124 -10.58 -5.44 -11.44
CA ILE A 124 -11.10 -6.55 -12.23
C ILE A 124 -11.62 -6.04 -13.58
N SER A 125 -12.24 -4.86 -13.60
CA SER A 125 -12.73 -4.23 -14.82
C SER A 125 -12.82 -2.72 -14.64
N ASP A 126 -12.47 -1.98 -15.70
CA ASP A 126 -12.60 -0.53 -15.82
C ASP A 126 -13.91 -0.11 -16.52
N ASN A 127 -14.82 -1.04 -16.80
CA ASN A 127 -16.07 -0.75 -17.48
C ASN A 127 -17.06 -0.04 -16.55
N SER A 128 -17.35 1.23 -16.80
CA SER A 128 -18.29 2.04 -16.02
C SER A 128 -19.69 1.43 -15.92
N ASP A 129 -20.20 0.79 -16.97
CA ASP A 129 -21.52 0.14 -16.94
C ASP A 129 -21.54 -0.99 -15.91
N LEU A 130 -20.43 -1.69 -15.72
CA LEU A 130 -20.29 -2.72 -14.67
C LEU A 130 -20.12 -2.10 -13.28
N LEU A 131 -19.32 -1.04 -13.16
CA LEU A 131 -18.94 -0.41 -11.89
C LEU A 131 -20.09 0.39 -11.26
N GLU A 132 -20.91 1.04 -12.08
CA GLU A 132 -21.93 1.99 -11.63
C GLU A 132 -23.35 1.40 -11.68
N SER A 133 -23.60 0.37 -12.48
CA SER A 133 -24.94 -0.20 -12.60
C SER A 133 -25.34 -1.02 -11.38
N PRO A 134 -26.46 -0.69 -10.72
CA PRO A 134 -26.98 -1.46 -9.59
C PRO A 134 -27.40 -2.88 -9.99
N ILE A 135 -27.66 -3.12 -11.29
CA ILE A 135 -28.09 -4.43 -11.82
C ILE A 135 -26.99 -5.49 -11.59
N PHE A 136 -25.72 -5.13 -11.81
CA PHE A 136 -24.61 -6.08 -11.67
C PHE A 136 -24.10 -6.23 -10.23
N ARG A 137 -24.51 -5.33 -9.31
CA ARG A 137 -24.00 -5.27 -7.94
C ARG A 137 -24.14 -6.59 -7.19
N SER A 138 -25.27 -7.29 -7.33
CA SER A 138 -25.48 -8.58 -6.65
C SER A 138 -24.54 -9.66 -7.20
N ALA A 139 -24.33 -9.69 -8.52
CA ALA A 139 -23.45 -10.67 -9.15
C ALA A 139 -21.98 -10.42 -8.78
N VAL A 140 -21.53 -9.17 -8.86
CA VAL A 140 -20.19 -8.75 -8.46
C VAL A 140 -19.91 -9.04 -6.99
N ARG A 141 -20.89 -8.81 -6.11
CA ARG A 141 -20.75 -9.07 -4.67
C ARG A 141 -20.40 -10.53 -4.38
N MET A 142 -20.81 -11.49 -5.19
CA MET A 142 -20.46 -12.91 -5.00
C MET A 142 -18.96 -13.19 -5.11
N LEU A 143 -18.19 -12.33 -5.77
CA LEU A 143 -16.73 -12.43 -5.81
C LEU A 143 -16.10 -12.13 -4.45
N TYR A 144 -16.78 -11.33 -3.61
CA TYR A 144 -16.28 -10.81 -2.34
C TYR A 144 -16.98 -11.37 -1.09
N ALA A 145 -18.17 -11.96 -1.25
CA ALA A 145 -19.03 -12.50 -0.19
C ALA A 145 -18.88 -14.02 -0.10
#